data_AF-X1PYB8-F1
#
_entry.id   AF-X1PYB8-F1
#
_cell.length_a   1.000
_cell.length_b   1.000
_cell.length_c   1.000
_cell.angle_alpha   90.00
_cell.angle_beta   90.00
_cell.angle_gamma   90.00
#
_symmetry.space_group_name_H-M   'P 1'
#
loop_
_entity.id
_entity.type
_entity.pdbx_description
1 polymer ?
#
loop_
_entity_poly.entity_id
_entity_poly.type
_entity_poly.pdbx_seq_one_letter_code
_entity_poly.pdbx_strand_id
1 'polypeptide(L)'
;MIQFSKSNKGTGFTLIEVLVVVAIIGLLASIILVSLKEARERAKIAKSFNFAAQVHHALGAYAVGIWDFNENVDNTCRPEEPYNDICDSSGNNNHGDRNHPTWVDDTPDKNAYALSFNESGNGGIGDEVYVSNVSVNPSTEITAMAWIKP
;
A
#
# COMPACT_ATOMS: atom_id res chain seq x y z
N MET A 1 -49.70 37.64 54.94
CA MET A 1 -48.27 37.76 54.61
C MET A 1 -48.01 36.83 53.43
N ILE A 2 -47.78 37.36 52.23
CA ILE A 2 -47.59 36.58 51.00
C ILE A 2 -46.09 36.56 50.70
N GLN A 3 -45.49 35.37 50.66
CA GLN A 3 -44.08 35.16 50.32
C GLN A 3 -43.98 34.89 48.81
N PHE A 4 -43.20 35.70 48.08
CA PHE A 4 -42.90 35.45 46.66
C PHE A 4 -41.68 34.53 46.54
N SER A 5 -41.85 33.39 45.88
CA SER A 5 -40.78 32.45 45.55
C SER A 5 -39.79 33.08 44.55
N LYS A 6 -38.49 33.02 44.87
CA LYS A 6 -37.40 33.63 44.10
C LYS A 6 -37.12 32.78 42.85
N SER A 7 -37.46 33.28 41.67
CA SER A 7 -37.14 32.64 40.39
C SER A 7 -35.62 32.51 40.23
N ASN A 8 -35.14 31.27 40.06
CA ASN A 8 -33.75 30.97 39.76
C ASN A 8 -33.43 31.51 38.37
N LYS A 9 -32.69 32.63 38.29
CA LYS A 9 -32.19 33.16 37.01
C LYS A 9 -31.19 32.16 36.45
N GLY A 10 -31.63 31.34 35.50
CA GLY A 10 -30.74 30.52 34.69
C GLY A 10 -29.70 31.41 34.03
N THR A 11 -28.43 31.17 34.34
CA THR A 11 -27.29 31.85 33.72
C THR A 11 -27.18 31.37 32.27
N GLY A 12 -27.41 32.25 31.31
CA GLY A 12 -27.14 31.99 29.89
C GLY A 12 -25.66 32.13 29.57
N PHE A 13 -25.17 31.40 28.56
CA PHE A 13 -23.81 31.54 28.05
C PHE A 13 -23.64 32.89 27.34
N THR A 14 -22.45 33.49 27.49
CA THR A 14 -22.09 34.70 26.77
C THR A 14 -21.70 34.38 25.33
N LEU A 15 -21.90 35.35 24.42
CA LEU A 15 -21.47 35.20 23.02
C LEU A 15 -19.97 34.96 22.91
N ILE A 16 -19.17 35.59 23.78
CA ILE A 16 -17.71 35.44 23.77
C ILE A 16 -17.28 34.04 24.20
N GLU A 17 -17.96 33.43 25.18
CA GLU A 17 -17.68 32.05 25.59
C GLU A 17 -17.92 31.07 24.43
N VAL A 18 -19.03 31.21 23.71
CA VAL A 18 -19.31 30.35 22.55
C VAL A 18 -18.33 30.60 21.41
N LEU A 19 -17.96 31.87 21.17
CA LEU A 19 -17.04 32.26 20.10
C LEU A 19 -15.62 31.72 20.32
N VAL A 20 -15.11 31.79 21.55
CA VAL A 20 -13.79 31.24 21.89
C VAL A 20 -13.78 29.72 21.75
N VAL A 21 -14.86 29.03 22.13
CA VAL A 21 -14.95 27.57 22.02
C VAL A 21 -14.88 27.12 20.57
N VAL A 22 -15.67 27.71 19.66
CA VAL A 22 -15.63 27.33 18.24
C VAL A 22 -14.30 27.70 17.59
N ALA A 23 -13.65 28.78 18.03
CA ALA A 23 -12.32 29.16 17.55
C ALA A 23 -11.26 28.11 17.94
N ILE A 24 -11.27 27.64 19.18
CA ILE A 24 -10.34 26.59 19.65
C ILE A 24 -10.62 25.25 18.95
N ILE A 25 -11.89 24.85 18.81
CA ILE A 25 -12.27 23.62 18.09
C ILE A 25 -11.81 23.69 16.63
N GLY A 26 -12.03 24.82 15.95
CA GLY A 26 -11.59 25.02 14.57
C GLY A 26 -10.08 24.91 14.40
N LEU A 27 -9.32 25.51 15.31
CA LEU A 27 -7.85 25.41 15.32
C LEU A 27 -7.39 23.96 15.52
N LEU A 28 -7.92 23.25 16.52
CA LEU A 28 -7.56 21.85 16.77
C LEU A 28 -7.97 20.92 15.61
N ALA A 29 -9.14 21.14 15.02
CA ALA A 29 -9.62 20.36 13.87
C ALA A 29 -8.71 20.51 12.64
N SER A 30 -8.15 21.70 12.42
CA SER A 30 -7.23 21.94 11.28
C SER A 30 -5.96 21.09 11.37
N ILE A 31 -5.39 20.94 12.57
CA ILE A 31 -4.17 20.15 12.82
C ILE A 31 -4.46 18.65 12.63
N ILE A 32 -5.60 18.18 13.12
CA ILE A 32 -6.02 16.78 13.01
C ILE A 32 -6.27 16.37 11.56
N LEU A 33 -6.81 17.28 10.73
CA LEU A 33 -7.12 16.95 9.33
C LEU A 33 -5.85 16.61 8.54
N VAL A 34 -4.74 17.30 8.79
CA VAL A 34 -3.45 17.05 8.12
C VAL A 34 -2.91 15.67 8.50
N SER A 35 -2.95 15.30 9.79
CA SER A 35 -2.46 13.99 10.24
C SER A 35 -3.35 12.83 9.76
N LEU A 36 -4.65 13.06 9.59
CA LEU A 36 -5.59 12.04 9.12
C LEU A 36 -5.37 11.67 7.65
N LYS A 37 -4.85 12.58 6.81
CA LYS A 37 -4.57 12.28 5.39
C LYS A 37 -3.59 11.12 5.25
N GLU A 38 -2.46 11.19 5.95
CA GLU A 38 -1.44 10.14 5.92
C GLU A 38 -1.96 8.82 6.52
N ALA A 39 -2.70 8.90 7.64
CA ALA A 39 -3.28 7.73 8.27
C ALA A 39 -4.27 6.99 7.35
N ARG A 40 -5.05 7.72 6.53
CA ARG A 40 -5.98 7.13 5.56
C ARG A 40 -5.26 6.42 4.43
N GLU A 41 -4.20 7.00 3.88
CA GLU A 41 -3.39 6.36 2.83
C GLU A 41 -2.73 5.07 3.34
N ARG A 42 -2.13 5.12 4.54
CA ARG A 42 -1.58 3.92 5.20
C ARG A 42 -2.64 2.84 5.42
N ALA A 43 -3.85 3.21 5.83
CA ALA A 43 -4.96 2.28 6.00
C ALA A 43 -5.41 1.64 4.69
N LYS A 44 -5.40 2.39 3.57
CA LYS A 44 -5.72 1.88 2.23
C LYS A 44 -4.69 0.85 1.76
N ILE A 45 -3.41 1.11 2.00
CA ILE A 45 -2.34 0.16 1.70
C ILE A 45 -2.48 -1.10 2.57
N ALA A 46 -2.66 -0.95 3.89
CA ALA A 46 -2.85 -2.07 4.80
C ALA A 46 -4.07 -2.94 4.43
N LYS A 47 -5.17 -2.33 3.99
CA LYS A 47 -6.33 -3.06 3.46
C LYS A 47 -5.98 -3.88 2.21
N SER A 48 -5.13 -3.33 1.35
CA SER A 48 -4.67 -4.01 0.14
C SER A 48 -3.81 -5.22 0.47
N PHE A 49 -2.88 -5.10 1.42
CA PHE A 49 -2.11 -6.25 1.93
C PHE A 49 -3.01 -7.32 2.55
N ASN A 50 -3.99 -6.95 3.35
CA ASN A 50 -4.95 -7.90 3.91
C ASN A 50 -5.75 -8.63 2.84
N PHE A 51 -6.10 -7.95 1.74
CA PHE A 51 -6.78 -8.58 0.61
C PHE A 51 -5.84 -9.52 -0.16
N ALA A 52 -4.60 -9.10 -0.45
CA ALA A 52 -3.59 -9.94 -1.09
C ALA A 52 -3.33 -11.22 -0.28
N ALA A 53 -3.17 -11.10 1.05
CA ALA A 53 -3.00 -12.24 1.95
C ALA A 53 -4.22 -13.20 1.90
N GLN A 54 -5.44 -12.67 1.90
CA GLN A 54 -6.65 -13.50 1.77
C GLN A 54 -6.70 -14.27 0.45
N VAL A 55 -6.35 -13.62 -0.67
CA VAL A 55 -6.30 -14.29 -1.98
C VAL A 55 -5.18 -15.32 -2.03
N HIS A 56 -4.00 -14.99 -1.50
CA HIS A 56 -2.89 -15.93 -1.39
C HIS A 56 -3.26 -17.15 -0.55
N HIS A 57 -3.97 -16.99 0.57
CA HIS A 57 -4.46 -18.13 1.35
C HIS A 57 -5.50 -18.98 0.62
N ALA A 58 -6.34 -18.36 -0.22
CA ALA A 58 -7.39 -19.08 -0.96
C ALA A 58 -6.84 -19.82 -2.19
N LEU A 59 -5.89 -19.22 -2.91
CA LEU A 59 -5.45 -19.68 -4.24
C LEU A 59 -3.96 -20.05 -4.31
N GLY A 60 -3.15 -19.61 -3.35
CA GLY A 60 -1.69 -19.75 -3.38
C GLY A 60 -1.21 -21.20 -3.44
N ALA A 61 -1.95 -22.15 -2.88
CA ALA A 61 -1.62 -23.58 -2.96
C ALA A 61 -1.64 -24.15 -4.39
N TYR A 62 -2.37 -23.49 -5.31
CA TYR A 62 -2.44 -23.86 -6.72
C TYR A 62 -1.67 -22.89 -7.62
N ALA A 63 -1.01 -21.89 -7.05
CA ALA A 63 -0.29 -20.90 -7.83
C ALA A 63 0.92 -21.56 -8.49
N VAL A 64 1.02 -21.38 -9.81
CA VAL A 64 2.18 -21.83 -10.59
C VAL A 64 3.35 -20.87 -10.43
N GLY A 65 3.08 -19.58 -10.18
CA GLY A 65 4.11 -18.58 -9.92
C GLY A 65 3.58 -17.46 -9.04
N ILE A 66 4.41 -16.98 -8.12
CA ILE A 66 4.12 -15.83 -7.25
C ILE A 66 5.36 -14.94 -7.23
N TRP A 67 5.25 -13.77 -7.84
CA TRP A 67 6.29 -12.74 -7.87
C TRP A 67 5.79 -11.52 -7.11
N ASP A 68 6.52 -11.09 -6.09
CA ASP A 68 6.13 -9.98 -5.23
C ASP A 68 6.70 -8.63 -5.69
N PHE A 69 7.76 -8.64 -6.51
CA PHE A 69 8.47 -7.45 -6.99
C PHE A 69 8.91 -6.53 -5.85
N ASN A 70 9.12 -7.08 -4.65
CA ASN A 70 9.51 -6.37 -3.43
C ASN A 70 10.71 -7.05 -2.76
N GLU A 71 11.76 -7.30 -3.53
CA GLU A 71 12.98 -7.93 -3.08
C GLU A 71 13.99 -6.91 -2.50
N ASN A 72 14.81 -7.36 -1.55
CA ASN A 72 16.02 -6.59 -1.22
C ASN A 72 16.95 -6.64 -2.44
N VAL A 73 17.73 -5.58 -2.70
CA VAL A 73 18.67 -5.51 -3.84
C VAL A 73 19.67 -6.68 -3.91
N ASP A 74 19.81 -7.45 -2.84
CA ASP A 74 20.69 -8.63 -2.76
C ASP A 74 19.93 -9.97 -2.58
N ASN A 75 18.59 -9.96 -2.59
CA ASN A 75 17.78 -11.17 -2.42
C ASN A 75 17.67 -11.92 -3.75
N THR A 76 18.79 -12.48 -4.18
CA THR A 76 18.89 -13.26 -5.40
C THR A 76 18.50 -14.71 -5.10
N CYS A 77 17.55 -15.24 -5.86
CA CYS A 77 17.18 -16.64 -5.89
C CYS A 77 18.08 -17.44 -6.84
N ARG A 78 18.80 -16.79 -7.76
CA ARG A 78 19.80 -17.40 -8.65
C ARG A 78 21.19 -16.79 -8.39
N PRO A 79 22.11 -17.52 -7.73
CA PRO A 79 23.46 -17.02 -7.46
C PRO A 79 24.27 -16.69 -8.72
N GLU A 80 23.97 -17.35 -9.84
CA GLU A 80 24.62 -17.16 -11.13
C GLU A 80 24.20 -15.86 -11.87
N GLU A 81 23.03 -15.30 -11.57
CA GLU A 81 22.47 -14.11 -12.22
C GLU A 81 22.04 -13.06 -11.17
N PRO A 82 22.96 -12.61 -10.30
CA PRO A 82 22.60 -11.69 -9.24
C PRO A 82 22.13 -10.35 -9.82
N TYR A 83 21.13 -9.75 -9.19
CA TYR A 83 20.56 -8.44 -9.52
C TYR A 83 19.66 -8.38 -10.77
N ASN A 84 19.42 -9.50 -11.46
CA ASN A 84 18.54 -9.57 -12.63
C ASN A 84 17.35 -10.53 -12.45
N ASP A 85 17.25 -11.18 -11.30
CA ASP A 85 16.24 -12.17 -10.99
C ASP A 85 15.05 -11.56 -10.21
N ILE A 86 13.86 -12.07 -10.52
CA ILE A 86 12.61 -11.81 -9.80
C ILE A 86 12.17 -13.14 -9.21
N CYS A 87 12.07 -13.19 -7.88
CA CYS A 87 11.99 -14.47 -7.20
C CYS A 87 10.56 -15.00 -7.13
N ASP A 88 10.38 -16.20 -7.68
CA ASP A 88 9.17 -16.99 -7.47
C ASP A 88 9.12 -17.56 -6.05
N SER A 89 8.08 -17.19 -5.31
CA SER A 89 7.79 -17.66 -3.96
C SER A 89 6.78 -18.82 -3.91
N SER A 90 6.26 -19.27 -5.06
CA SER A 90 5.32 -20.40 -5.14
C SER A 90 5.96 -21.76 -4.87
N GLY A 91 7.29 -21.85 -4.91
CA GLY A 91 8.06 -23.09 -4.76
C GLY A 91 8.26 -23.88 -6.06
N ASN A 92 7.81 -23.34 -7.20
CA ASN A 92 7.97 -23.97 -8.51
C ASN A 92 9.24 -23.52 -9.26
N ASN A 93 10.09 -22.70 -8.62
CA ASN A 93 11.33 -22.15 -9.19
C ASN A 93 11.11 -21.44 -10.54
N ASN A 94 9.95 -20.82 -10.72
CA ASN A 94 9.61 -20.05 -11.91
C ASN A 94 10.15 -18.62 -11.82
N HIS A 95 11.40 -18.44 -11.40
CA HIS A 95 11.98 -17.10 -11.26
C HIS A 95 11.95 -16.36 -12.61
N GLY A 96 11.56 -15.10 -12.56
CA GLY A 96 11.55 -14.22 -13.72
C GLY A 96 12.92 -13.59 -13.93
N ASP A 97 13.18 -13.22 -15.17
CA ASP A 97 14.33 -12.43 -15.56
C ASP A 97 13.83 -11.05 -15.97
N ARG A 98 14.59 -10.03 -15.58
CA ARG A 98 14.21 -8.64 -15.78
C ARG A 98 14.77 -8.08 -17.09
N ASN A 99 13.97 -7.30 -17.80
CA ASN A 99 14.41 -6.52 -18.95
C ASN A 99 13.99 -5.05 -18.82
N HIS A 100 14.92 -4.22 -18.34
CA HIS A 100 14.85 -2.76 -18.12
C HIS A 100 14.32 -2.17 -16.80
N PRO A 101 13.33 -2.73 -16.06
CA PRO A 101 12.86 -2.04 -14.87
C PRO A 101 13.95 -1.97 -13.80
N THR A 102 13.83 -1.03 -12.87
CA THR A 102 14.89 -0.73 -11.89
C THR A 102 14.38 -0.82 -10.47
N TRP A 103 15.25 -1.22 -9.54
CA TRP A 103 14.93 -1.23 -8.12
C TRP A 103 14.86 0.21 -7.59
N VAL A 104 13.75 0.55 -6.94
CA VAL A 104 13.53 1.84 -6.27
C VAL A 104 13.24 1.64 -4.79
N ASP A 105 13.59 2.61 -3.97
CA ASP A 105 13.40 2.58 -2.51
C ASP A 105 11.98 2.98 -2.06
N ASP A 106 11.06 3.20 -2.99
CA ASP A 106 9.65 3.55 -2.71
C ASP A 106 8.78 2.32 -2.39
N THR A 107 9.06 1.66 -1.27
CA THR A 107 8.17 0.63 -0.72
C THR A 107 7.28 1.19 0.39
N PRO A 108 6.01 0.73 0.51
CA PRO A 108 5.14 1.10 1.63
C PRO A 108 5.73 0.82 3.01
N ASP A 109 6.54 -0.23 3.11
CA ASP A 109 7.09 -0.73 4.36
C ASP A 109 8.52 -0.23 4.64
N LYS A 110 9.12 0.51 3.70
CA LYS A 110 10.49 1.09 3.77
C LYS A 110 11.63 0.11 4.12
N ASN A 111 11.35 -1.19 4.07
CA ASN A 111 12.27 -2.25 4.48
C ASN A 111 12.86 -3.03 3.29
N ALA A 112 12.42 -2.72 2.07
CA ALA A 112 12.85 -3.39 0.83
C ALA A 112 12.80 -2.42 -0.36
N TYR A 113 13.22 -2.88 -1.52
CA TYR A 113 13.08 -2.16 -2.79
C TYR A 113 11.86 -2.68 -3.55
N ALA A 114 11.24 -1.82 -4.35
CA ALA A 114 10.19 -2.20 -5.30
C ALA A 114 10.74 -2.15 -6.72
N LEU A 115 10.21 -2.99 -7.60
CA LEU A 115 10.56 -2.93 -9.01
C LEU A 115 9.74 -1.82 -9.71
N SER A 116 10.44 -0.85 -10.30
CA SER A 116 9.84 0.28 -11.02
C SER A 116 9.74 0.00 -12.51
N PHE A 117 8.50 0.02 -13.03
CA PHE A 117 8.16 -0.06 -14.45
C PHE A 117 7.82 1.34 -14.98
N ASN A 118 8.83 2.15 -15.25
CA ASN A 118 8.70 3.55 -15.65
C ASN A 118 9.38 3.89 -16.99
N GLU A 119 9.75 2.88 -17.79
CA GLU A 119 10.38 2.99 -19.10
C GLU A 119 11.74 3.72 -19.07
N SER A 120 12.41 3.71 -17.91
CA SER A 120 13.65 4.46 -17.69
C SER A 120 14.87 3.89 -18.42
N GLY A 121 14.81 2.67 -18.96
CA GLY A 121 15.93 2.00 -19.62
C GLY A 121 15.82 2.00 -21.14
N ASN A 122 16.82 2.55 -21.85
CA ASN A 122 17.02 2.39 -23.30
C ASN A 122 15.91 2.92 -24.24
N GLY A 123 15.51 4.18 -24.10
CA GLY A 123 14.87 4.92 -25.20
C GLY A 123 13.38 4.63 -25.42
N GLY A 124 12.64 4.25 -24.36
CA GLY A 124 11.19 4.05 -24.42
C GLY A 124 10.76 2.66 -24.89
N ILE A 125 11.64 1.67 -24.78
CA ILE A 125 11.25 0.25 -24.89
C ILE A 125 10.59 -0.14 -23.56
N GLY A 126 9.49 -0.90 -23.62
CA GLY A 126 8.72 -1.27 -22.44
C GLY A 126 9.55 -2.03 -21.39
N ASP A 127 9.26 -1.74 -20.12
CA ASP A 127 9.79 -2.50 -19.00
C ASP A 127 9.03 -3.81 -18.86
N GLU A 128 9.76 -4.92 -18.76
CA GLU A 128 9.14 -6.24 -18.67
C GLU A 128 9.92 -7.20 -17.76
N VAL A 129 9.18 -8.18 -17.25
CA VAL A 129 9.72 -9.35 -16.57
C VAL A 129 9.21 -10.57 -17.31
N TYR A 130 10.12 -11.42 -17.75
CA TYR A 130 9.79 -12.62 -18.50
C TYR A 130 10.11 -13.87 -17.69
N VAL A 131 9.28 -14.90 -17.85
CA VAL A 131 9.45 -16.20 -17.22
C VAL A 131 9.50 -17.23 -18.34
N SER A 132 10.64 -17.91 -18.48
CA SER A 132 10.90 -18.82 -19.60
C SER A 132 10.63 -20.30 -19.29
N ASN A 133 10.16 -20.61 -18.07
CA ASN A 133 9.97 -21.98 -17.60
C ASN A 133 8.66 -22.62 -18.12
N VAL A 134 8.72 -23.90 -18.51
CA VAL A 134 7.64 -24.66 -19.17
C VAL A 134 6.43 -24.91 -18.24
N SER A 135 6.64 -24.88 -16.92
CA SER A 135 5.55 -24.94 -15.92
C SER A 135 4.56 -23.80 -16.06
N VAL A 136 5.02 -22.62 -16.50
CA VAL A 136 4.16 -21.46 -16.79
C VAL A 136 3.75 -21.53 -18.25
N ASN A 137 2.69 -22.31 -18.54
CA ASN A 137 2.18 -22.42 -19.90
C ASN A 137 0.88 -21.59 -20.09
N PRO A 138 0.95 -20.42 -20.74
CA PRO A 138 -0.20 -19.54 -20.92
C PRO A 138 -1.22 -20.02 -21.97
N SER A 139 -0.98 -21.16 -22.65
CA SER A 139 -1.75 -21.57 -23.84
C SER A 139 -3.14 -22.17 -23.58
N THR A 140 -3.49 -22.46 -22.33
CA THR A 140 -4.78 -23.08 -21.99
C THR A 140 -5.65 -22.13 -21.19
N GLU A 141 -5.26 -21.83 -19.95
CA GLU A 141 -5.96 -20.91 -19.05
C GLU A 141 -4.96 -20.17 -18.17
N ILE A 142 -5.18 -18.87 -17.96
CA ILE A 142 -4.36 -18.04 -17.07
C ILE A 142 -5.29 -17.33 -16.10
N THR A 143 -4.93 -17.38 -14.81
CA THR A 143 -5.49 -16.48 -13.79
C THR A 143 -4.35 -15.64 -13.24
N ALA A 144 -4.42 -14.34 -13.44
CA ALA A 144 -3.42 -13.39 -12.93
C ALA A 144 -4.08 -12.44 -11.92
N MET A 145 -3.33 -12.10 -10.88
CA MET A 145 -3.70 -11.08 -9.91
C MET A 145 -2.50 -10.13 -9.78
N ALA A 146 -2.77 -8.83 -9.85
CA ALA A 146 -1.79 -7.80 -9.58
C ALA A 146 -2.40 -6.74 -8.66
N TRP A 147 -1.58 -6.19 -7.77
CA TRP A 147 -1.92 -4.98 -7.03
C TRP A 147 -0.94 -3.88 -7.44
N ILE A 148 -1.49 -2.71 -7.78
CA ILE A 148 -0.72 -1.54 -8.17
C ILE A 148 -1.02 -0.46 -7.14
N LYS A 149 0.04 0.08 -6.52
CA LYS A 149 -0.05 1.27 -5.70
C LYS A 149 -0.58 2.42 -6.57
N PRO A 150 -1.74 3.03 -6.24
CA PRO A 150 -2.32 4.12 -7.00
C PRO A 150 -1.54 5.43 -6.87
#